data_AF-A0A954V9P5-F1
#
_entry.id   AF-A0A954V9P5-F1
#
_cell.length_a   1.000
_cell.length_b   1.000
_cell.length_c   1.000
_cell.angle_alpha   90.00
_cell.angle_beta   90.00
_cell.angle_gamma   90.00
#
_symmetry.space_group_name_H-M   'P 1'
#
loop_
_entity.id
_entity.type
_entity.pdbx_description
1 polymer ?
#
loop_
_entity_poly.entity_id
_entity_poly.type
_entity_poly.pdbx_seq_one_letter_code
_entity_poly.pdbx_strand_id
1 'polypeptide(L)'
;MNPVIVGSFAICAGATLAAIVATPIVIRAARLGRFCDLPDGVRKQHGASTPLGGGVAVFVAATLIVALAYCMVPGIRGIDPSFLRQQLHLVAALSVILIVGLYDDRYGLRGAHKLLGQVVASLILIAGGFVFFRCDVLGWRLELGHFGYLVTLGWLLGTVNAINLMDGADGVASTLGIGICSSLAAIAFFSGHPETAVVPLALAGALAGFLVFNLPPAKIYLGDGGSMVLGLAVGAVAIQASIKSQATFAVAAPVALLTLPLLDTGYAIFRRILTGRSIYDTDRGHLHHRLLHQGVTPLRLVLVVALVTAVTSIAAIASLRTGADAIALVTALAVVVYLAIQRIIGHGEWRLITWHLRQSRNSTNPTAIDQYVHLQGRLPWSGPWKSLTRQAHRQNWDALQVTLSLPWLHEAFHARWGNAAAFRARNNWTLRLPLSVLEKQVGWVEIAGGTRPAIGAPQQALDATAWSDLTRIVNAFQGELTDVAVSDSRLSPAPESSSFSRQPPYKELLAHPEV
;
A
#
# COMPACT_ATOMS: atom_id res chain seq x y z
N MET A 1 -18.94 -22.95 31.45
CA MET A 1 -18.42 -22.15 30.32
C MET A 1 -17.18 -21.41 30.79
N ASN A 2 -16.14 -21.33 29.95
CA ASN A 2 -14.95 -20.55 30.30
C ASN A 2 -15.38 -19.09 30.55
N PRO A 3 -15.03 -18.48 31.70
CA PRO A 3 -15.52 -17.15 32.06
C PRO A 3 -15.02 -16.05 31.09
N VAL A 4 -13.92 -16.30 30.37
CA VAL A 4 -13.47 -15.44 29.26
C VAL A 4 -14.46 -15.47 28.10
N ILE A 5 -15.01 -16.64 27.75
CA ILE A 5 -16.03 -16.78 26.69
C ILE A 5 -17.32 -16.04 27.07
N VAL A 6 -17.69 -16.07 28.36
CA VAL A 6 -18.83 -15.30 28.88
C VAL A 6 -18.54 -13.80 28.83
N GLY A 7 -17.31 -13.39 29.15
CA GLY A 7 -16.85 -12.01 29.08
C GLY A 7 -16.68 -11.47 27.65
N SER A 8 -16.56 -12.33 26.63
CA SER A 8 -16.31 -11.94 25.23
C SER A 8 -17.33 -10.96 24.68
N PHE A 9 -18.62 -11.21 24.95
CA PHE A 9 -19.69 -10.32 24.51
C PHE A 9 -19.59 -8.96 25.20
N ALA A 10 -19.31 -8.94 26.50
CA ALA A 10 -19.14 -7.71 27.27
C ALA A 10 -17.92 -6.89 26.80
N ILE A 11 -16.82 -7.54 26.45
CA ILE A 11 -15.62 -6.91 25.88
C ILE A 11 -15.96 -6.24 24.54
N CYS A 12 -16.57 -6.99 23.61
CA CYS A 12 -16.89 -6.47 22.28
C CYS A 12 -17.96 -5.36 22.34
N ALA A 13 -19.05 -5.56 23.09
CA ALA A 13 -20.10 -4.57 23.27
C ALA A 13 -19.58 -3.33 24.02
N GLY A 14 -18.77 -3.52 25.07
CA GLY A 14 -18.13 -2.43 25.81
C GLY A 14 -17.24 -1.58 24.92
N ALA A 15 -16.42 -2.19 24.06
CA ALA A 15 -15.56 -1.47 23.12
C ALA A 15 -16.35 -0.76 22.02
N THR A 16 -17.43 -1.37 21.56
CA THR A 16 -18.38 -0.75 20.61
C THR A 16 -18.99 0.52 21.20
N LEU A 17 -19.53 0.42 22.42
CA LEU A 17 -20.12 1.57 23.12
C LEU A 17 -19.07 2.65 23.42
N ALA A 18 -17.88 2.26 23.89
CA ALA A 18 -16.79 3.18 24.15
C ALA A 18 -16.36 3.94 22.87
N ALA A 19 -16.28 3.26 21.73
CA ALA A 19 -15.95 3.90 20.45
C ALA A 19 -17.09 4.79 19.94
N ILE A 20 -18.36 4.42 20.13
CA ILE A 20 -19.52 5.26 19.80
C ILE A 20 -19.48 6.58 20.58
N VAL A 21 -19.02 6.56 21.84
CA VAL A 21 -18.86 7.75 22.67
C VAL A 21 -17.60 8.53 22.33
N ALA A 22 -16.46 7.85 22.14
CA ALA A 22 -15.18 8.48 21.87
C ALA A 22 -15.13 9.18 20.50
N THR A 23 -15.77 8.60 19.48
CA THR A 23 -15.67 9.10 18.10
C THR A 23 -16.22 10.53 17.94
N PRO A 24 -17.41 10.90 18.44
CA PRO A 24 -17.89 12.28 18.43
C PRO A 24 -16.98 13.26 19.18
N ILE A 25 -16.32 12.83 20.26
CA ILE A 25 -15.37 13.66 21.03
C ILE A 25 -14.14 13.95 20.17
N VAL A 26 -13.59 12.91 19.52
CA VAL A 26 -12.46 13.06 18.60
C VAL A 26 -12.82 13.92 17.40
N ILE A 27 -14.01 13.76 16.82
CA ILE A 27 -14.52 14.64 15.74
C ILE A 27 -14.49 16.12 16.17
N ARG A 28 -14.98 16.43 17.38
CA ARG A 28 -14.99 17.80 17.91
C ARG A 28 -13.56 18.31 18.13
N ALA A 29 -12.71 17.52 18.77
CA ALA A 29 -11.32 17.88 19.03
C ALA A 29 -10.55 18.14 17.73
N ALA A 30 -10.71 17.27 16.73
CA ALA A 30 -10.10 17.40 15.42
C ALA A 30 -10.55 18.68 14.71
N ARG A 31 -11.84 19.01 14.75
CA ARG A 31 -12.37 20.27 14.18
C ARG A 31 -11.81 21.51 14.89
N LEU A 32 -11.72 21.49 16.22
CA LEU A 32 -11.15 22.59 17.00
C LEU A 32 -9.64 22.77 16.71
N GLY A 33 -8.92 21.66 16.58
CA GLY A 33 -7.49 21.66 16.27
C GLY A 33 -7.15 21.82 14.78
N ARG A 34 -8.14 21.99 13.89
CA ARG A 34 -7.97 22.00 12.42
C ARG A 34 -7.25 20.76 11.89
N PHE A 35 -7.44 19.62 12.56
CA PHE A 35 -6.91 18.32 12.19
C PHE A 35 -7.88 17.59 11.26
N CYS A 36 -8.05 18.13 10.05
CA CYS A 36 -9.01 17.64 9.07
C CYS A 36 -8.35 17.53 7.69
N ASP A 37 -8.80 16.56 6.90
CA ASP A 37 -8.49 16.49 5.48
C ASP A 37 -9.25 17.63 4.78
N LEU A 38 -8.50 18.58 4.23
CA LEU A 38 -9.03 19.75 3.54
C LEU A 38 -9.19 19.41 2.05
N PRO A 39 -10.36 19.66 1.43
CA PRO A 39 -10.50 19.48 0.00
C PRO A 39 -9.56 20.45 -0.73
N ASP A 40 -8.56 19.89 -1.40
CA ASP A 40 -7.43 20.55 -2.05
C ASP A 40 -7.80 21.16 -3.42
N GLY A 41 -9.10 21.30 -3.73
CA GLY A 41 -9.66 21.96 -4.92
C GLY A 41 -9.34 21.30 -6.28
N VAL A 42 -8.31 20.45 -6.32
CA VAL A 42 -7.76 19.78 -7.51
C VAL A 42 -8.09 18.28 -7.51
N ARG A 43 -8.33 17.68 -6.33
CA ARG A 43 -8.58 16.22 -6.17
C ARG A 43 -9.96 15.83 -5.62
N LYS A 44 -10.66 16.70 -4.88
CA LYS A 44 -11.98 16.43 -4.30
C LYS A 44 -12.89 17.67 -4.44
N GLN A 45 -13.91 17.59 -5.28
CA GLN A 45 -14.83 18.70 -5.60
C GLN A 45 -16.03 18.83 -4.63
N HIS A 46 -16.07 18.08 -3.52
CA HIS A 46 -17.16 18.13 -2.53
C HIS A 46 -16.72 18.87 -1.24
N GLY A 47 -17.60 19.75 -0.74
CA GLY A 47 -17.26 20.92 0.08
C GLY A 47 -17.23 20.79 1.61
N ALA A 48 -16.93 19.62 2.20
CA ALA A 48 -16.78 19.50 3.65
C ALA A 48 -15.44 18.87 4.03
N SER A 49 -14.69 19.55 4.92
CA SER A 49 -13.45 19.02 5.48
C SER A 49 -13.76 17.87 6.44
N THR A 50 -13.23 16.68 6.15
CA THR A 50 -13.47 15.48 6.96
C THR A 50 -12.39 15.38 8.04
N PRO A 51 -12.76 15.31 9.33
CA PRO A 51 -11.82 15.10 10.43
C PRO A 51 -10.91 13.88 10.23
N LEU A 52 -9.65 14.02 10.64
CA LEU A 52 -8.67 12.92 10.76
C LEU A 52 -8.56 12.48 12.22
N GLY A 53 -7.91 11.34 12.47
CA GLY A 53 -7.62 10.86 13.83
C GLY A 53 -8.62 9.86 14.40
N GLY A 54 -9.46 9.22 13.57
CA GLY A 54 -10.34 8.14 14.00
C GLY A 54 -9.62 7.00 14.72
N GLY A 55 -8.35 6.76 14.36
CA GLY A 55 -7.44 5.86 15.07
C GLY A 55 -7.34 6.10 16.57
N VAL A 56 -7.42 7.36 17.04
CA VAL A 56 -7.40 7.69 18.48
C VAL A 56 -8.64 7.14 19.16
N ALA A 57 -9.81 7.30 18.55
CA ALA A 57 -11.07 6.79 19.12
C ALA A 57 -11.03 5.26 19.25
N VAL A 58 -10.58 4.57 18.20
CA VAL A 58 -10.45 3.11 18.19
C VAL A 58 -9.43 2.64 19.22
N PHE A 59 -8.23 3.24 19.23
CA PHE A 59 -7.14 2.85 20.14
C PHE A 59 -7.52 3.05 21.61
N VAL A 60 -8.07 4.22 21.96
CA VAL A 60 -8.47 4.52 23.35
C VAL A 60 -9.62 3.62 23.79
N ALA A 61 -10.64 3.43 22.97
CA ALA A 61 -11.77 2.55 23.28
C ALA A 61 -11.32 1.10 23.50
N ALA A 62 -10.49 0.56 22.59
CA ALA A 62 -9.97 -0.79 22.72
C ALA A 62 -9.07 -0.93 23.96
N THR A 63 -8.12 -0.03 24.17
CA THR A 63 -7.17 -0.08 25.30
C THR A 63 -7.88 0.01 26.65
N LEU A 64 -8.86 0.92 26.76
CA LEU A 64 -9.68 1.06 27.98
C LEU A 64 -10.39 -0.25 28.33
N ILE A 65 -11.02 -0.88 27.34
CA ILE A 65 -11.80 -2.11 27.55
C ILE A 65 -10.90 -3.32 27.78
N VAL A 66 -9.73 -3.38 27.13
CA VAL A 66 -8.70 -4.39 27.42
C VAL A 66 -8.24 -4.26 28.87
N ALA A 67 -7.94 -3.04 29.34
CA ALA A 67 -7.55 -2.80 30.73
C ALA A 67 -8.66 -3.20 31.73
N LEU A 68 -9.92 -2.83 31.42
CA LEU A 68 -11.06 -3.23 32.24
C LEU A 68 -11.24 -4.76 32.27
N ALA A 69 -11.05 -5.43 31.14
CA ALA A 69 -11.16 -6.88 31.05
C ALA A 69 -10.12 -7.59 31.94
N TYR A 70 -8.87 -7.12 31.95
CA TYR A 70 -7.82 -7.63 32.84
C TYR A 70 -8.13 -7.45 34.33
N CYS A 71 -8.88 -6.41 34.68
CA CYS A 71 -9.26 -6.15 36.07
C CYS A 71 -10.52 -6.89 36.52
N MET A 72 -11.50 -7.08 35.62
CA MET A 72 -12.87 -7.42 35.98
C MET A 72 -13.33 -8.80 35.51
N VAL A 73 -12.78 -9.36 34.42
CA VAL A 73 -13.27 -10.63 33.87
C VAL A 73 -12.66 -11.81 34.64
N PRO A 74 -13.46 -12.64 35.32
CA PRO A 74 -12.96 -13.86 35.96
C PRO A 74 -12.26 -14.76 34.93
N GLY A 75 -11.12 -15.37 35.28
CA GLY A 75 -10.28 -16.15 34.36
C GLY A 75 -9.31 -15.35 33.48
N ILE A 76 -9.47 -14.02 33.42
CA ILE A 76 -8.47 -13.06 32.92
C ILE A 76 -7.84 -12.30 34.08
N ARG A 77 -8.53 -12.18 35.21
CA ARG A 77 -7.97 -11.59 36.42
C ARG A 77 -6.86 -12.49 36.98
N GLY A 78 -5.67 -11.94 37.20
CA GLY A 78 -4.53 -12.66 37.78
C GLY A 78 -3.73 -13.51 36.80
N ILE A 79 -3.73 -13.17 35.50
CA ILE A 79 -2.87 -13.83 34.50
C ILE A 79 -1.40 -13.71 34.89
N ASP A 80 -0.62 -14.65 34.38
CA ASP A 80 0.83 -14.66 34.45
C ASP A 80 1.42 -13.24 34.20
N PRO A 81 2.22 -12.71 35.15
CA PRO A 81 2.96 -11.46 34.97
C PRO A 81 3.77 -11.39 33.66
N SER A 82 4.24 -12.53 33.14
CA SER A 82 4.93 -12.60 31.86
C SER A 82 4.02 -12.19 30.69
N PHE A 83 2.78 -12.69 30.68
CA PHE A 83 1.78 -12.35 29.68
C PHE A 83 1.35 -10.90 29.82
N LEU A 84 1.11 -10.41 31.04
CA LEU A 84 0.80 -9.00 31.26
C LEU A 84 1.91 -8.08 30.72
N ARG A 85 3.18 -8.43 30.98
CA ARG A 85 4.34 -7.71 30.42
C ARG A 85 4.32 -7.71 28.90
N GLN A 86 4.02 -8.84 28.27
CA GLN A 86 3.89 -8.92 26.81
C GLN A 86 2.79 -7.98 26.28
N GLN A 87 1.66 -7.89 26.98
CA GLN A 87 0.55 -6.98 26.61
C GLN A 87 0.89 -5.51 26.80
N LEU A 88 1.71 -5.17 27.81
CA LEU A 88 2.24 -3.81 27.98
C LEU A 88 3.17 -3.41 26.82
N HIS A 89 4.00 -4.32 26.31
CA HIS A 89 4.81 -4.06 25.10
C HIS A 89 3.91 -3.83 23.89
N LEU A 90 2.79 -4.55 23.77
CA LEU A 90 1.80 -4.31 22.72
C LEU A 90 1.21 -2.91 22.79
N VAL A 91 0.72 -2.48 23.96
CA VAL A 91 0.17 -1.13 24.13
C VAL A 91 1.24 -0.06 23.87
N ALA A 92 2.48 -0.27 24.32
CA ALA A 92 3.59 0.65 24.06
C ALA A 92 3.89 0.77 22.55
N ALA A 93 3.99 -0.34 21.84
CA ALA A 93 4.22 -0.36 20.40
C ALA A 93 3.07 0.30 19.62
N LEU A 94 1.81 0.01 20.00
CA LEU A 94 0.63 0.63 19.39
C LEU A 94 0.56 2.14 19.68
N SER A 95 1.02 2.58 20.86
CA SER A 95 1.10 4.01 21.18
C SER A 95 2.13 4.72 20.30
N VAL A 96 3.32 4.12 20.12
CA VAL A 96 4.36 4.66 19.23
C VAL A 96 3.84 4.75 17.80
N ILE A 97 3.25 3.68 17.27
CA ILE A 97 2.79 3.67 15.88
C ILE A 97 1.60 4.60 15.64
N LEU A 98 0.73 4.79 16.64
CA LEU A 98 -0.34 5.78 16.60
C LEU A 98 0.23 7.19 16.49
N ILE A 99 1.23 7.53 17.31
CA ILE A 99 1.88 8.85 17.26
C ILE A 99 2.51 9.09 15.89
N VAL A 100 3.22 8.09 15.34
CA VAL A 100 3.81 8.18 13.99
C VAL A 100 2.74 8.44 12.95
N GLY A 101 1.63 7.68 12.98
CA GLY A 101 0.55 7.85 12.01
C GLY A 101 -0.21 9.16 12.17
N LEU A 102 -0.44 9.66 13.39
CA LEU A 102 -1.04 10.98 13.61
C LEU A 102 -0.14 12.12 13.14
N TYR A 103 1.18 11.96 13.31
CA TYR A 103 2.15 12.91 12.80
C TYR A 103 2.15 12.91 11.26
N ASP A 104 2.04 11.73 10.64
CA ASP A 104 1.92 11.58 9.19
C ASP A 104 0.63 12.23 8.65
N ASP A 105 -0.51 11.93 9.28
CA ASP A 105 -1.81 12.54 8.98
C ASP A 105 -1.76 14.08 9.05
N ARG A 106 -0.93 14.66 9.94
CA ARG A 106 -0.80 16.12 10.08
C ARG A 106 0.12 16.75 9.04
N TYR A 107 1.30 16.15 8.85
CA TYR A 107 2.44 16.82 8.23
C TYR A 107 2.91 16.16 6.93
N GLY A 108 2.46 14.95 6.61
CA GLY A 108 2.91 14.18 5.45
C GLY A 108 4.38 13.79 5.56
N LEU A 109 4.67 12.66 6.21
CA LEU A 109 5.99 12.10 6.33
C LEU A 109 6.50 11.53 5.00
N ARG A 110 7.81 11.66 4.78
CA ARG A 110 8.49 10.88 3.74
C ARG A 110 8.42 9.39 4.12
N GLY A 111 8.24 8.52 3.12
CA GLY A 111 8.09 7.08 3.33
C GLY A 111 9.19 6.44 4.19
N ALA A 112 10.44 6.91 4.09
CA ALA A 112 11.55 6.43 4.91
C ALA A 112 11.38 6.73 6.42
N HIS A 113 10.89 7.92 6.78
CA HIS A 113 10.66 8.29 8.19
C HIS A 113 9.46 7.52 8.77
N LYS A 114 8.40 7.34 7.96
CA LYS A 114 7.25 6.50 8.32
C LYS A 114 7.70 5.07 8.60
N LEU A 115 8.51 4.50 7.71
CA LEU A 115 9.07 3.15 7.87
C LEU A 115 9.95 3.03 9.11
N LEU A 116 10.80 4.02 9.41
CA LEU A 116 11.61 4.04 10.62
C LEU A 116 10.73 3.96 11.89
N GLY A 117 9.65 4.75 11.94
CA GLY A 117 8.69 4.68 13.05
C GLY A 117 8.02 3.30 13.19
N GLN A 118 7.66 2.67 12.06
CA GLN A 118 7.13 1.30 12.04
C GLN A 118 8.15 0.26 12.54
N VAL A 119 9.43 0.41 12.18
CA VAL A 119 10.53 -0.44 12.65
C VAL A 119 10.67 -0.31 14.16
N VAL A 120 10.70 0.91 14.70
CA VAL A 120 10.79 1.15 16.15
C VAL A 120 9.63 0.49 16.89
N ALA A 121 8.39 0.69 16.43
CA ALA A 121 7.22 0.04 17.02
C ALA A 121 7.31 -1.50 16.96
N SER A 122 7.78 -2.05 15.84
CA SER A 122 7.96 -3.50 15.67
C SER A 122 9.05 -4.07 16.59
N LEU A 123 10.14 -3.34 16.81
CA LEU A 123 11.21 -3.75 17.73
C LEU A 123 10.74 -3.80 19.18
N ILE A 124 9.82 -2.91 19.60
CA ILE A 124 9.20 -2.97 20.93
C ILE A 124 8.41 -4.28 21.10
N LEU A 125 7.67 -4.72 20.06
CA LEU A 125 6.98 -6.01 20.09
C LEU A 125 7.97 -7.19 20.15
N ILE A 126 9.02 -7.14 19.34
CA ILE A 126 10.07 -8.18 19.34
C ILE A 126 10.70 -8.29 20.73
N ALA A 127 11.02 -7.17 21.38
CA ALA A 127 11.52 -7.14 22.75
C ALA A 127 10.51 -7.71 23.77
N GLY A 128 9.21 -7.53 23.50
CA GLY A 128 8.12 -8.15 24.26
C GLY A 128 7.89 -9.64 23.98
N GLY A 129 8.71 -10.28 23.14
CA GLY A 129 8.64 -11.71 22.83
C GLY A 129 7.67 -12.08 21.71
N PHE A 130 7.19 -11.11 20.92
CA PHE A 130 6.43 -11.40 19.70
C PHE A 130 7.39 -11.81 18.58
N VAL A 131 7.78 -13.09 18.53
CA VAL A 131 8.74 -13.62 17.55
C VAL A 131 8.30 -14.98 17.03
N PHE A 132 8.34 -15.16 15.70
CA PHE A 132 8.22 -16.47 15.07
C PHE A 132 9.52 -17.26 15.22
N PHE A 133 9.60 -18.16 16.20
CA PHE A 133 10.73 -19.09 16.31
C PHE A 133 10.56 -20.32 15.42
N ARG A 134 9.31 -20.68 15.12
CA ARG A 134 8.91 -21.79 14.28
C ARG A 134 7.78 -21.39 13.36
N CYS A 135 7.69 -22.05 12.22
CA CYS A 135 6.64 -21.87 11.24
C CYS A 135 6.15 -23.26 10.81
N ASP A 136 4.85 -23.50 10.95
CA ASP A 136 4.22 -24.73 10.49
C ASP A 136 3.34 -24.43 9.26
N VAL A 137 3.63 -25.10 8.14
CA VAL A 137 2.92 -24.94 6.87
C VAL A 137 2.70 -26.30 6.22
N LEU A 138 1.44 -26.68 5.96
CA LEU A 138 1.09 -27.92 5.26
C LEU A 138 1.69 -29.17 5.92
N GLY A 139 1.75 -29.18 7.25
CA GLY A 139 2.36 -30.28 8.01
C GLY A 139 3.89 -30.23 8.12
N TRP A 140 4.57 -29.32 7.42
CA TRP A 140 6.02 -29.13 7.51
C TRP A 140 6.36 -28.14 8.62
N ARG A 141 7.24 -28.57 9.52
CA ARG A 141 7.75 -27.73 10.61
C ARG A 141 9.09 -27.13 10.20
N LEU A 142 9.17 -25.80 10.15
CA LEU A 142 10.40 -25.06 9.88
C LEU A 142 10.84 -24.31 11.15
N GLU A 143 11.98 -24.72 11.70
CA GLU A 143 12.66 -24.00 12.78
C GLU A 143 13.40 -22.80 12.19
N LEU A 144 13.00 -21.58 12.57
CA LEU A 144 13.60 -20.34 12.08
C LEU A 144 14.79 -19.90 12.93
N GLY A 145 14.82 -20.27 14.22
CA GLY A 145 15.86 -19.83 15.16
C GLY A 145 16.02 -18.31 15.15
N HIS A 146 17.27 -17.83 15.04
CA HIS A 146 17.58 -16.40 14.98
C HIS A 146 17.06 -15.70 13.71
N PHE A 147 16.83 -16.44 12.62
CA PHE A 147 16.22 -15.86 11.42
C PHE A 147 14.76 -15.44 11.68
N GLY A 148 14.13 -16.01 12.71
CA GLY A 148 12.79 -15.66 13.17
C GLY A 148 12.59 -14.18 13.47
N TYR A 149 13.62 -13.49 13.97
CA TYR A 149 13.57 -12.04 14.22
C TYR A 149 13.36 -11.24 12.94
N LEU A 150 14.08 -11.58 11.86
CA LEU A 150 13.96 -10.90 10.57
C LEU A 150 12.61 -11.18 9.92
N VAL A 151 12.15 -12.44 9.98
CA VAL A 151 10.82 -12.84 9.49
C VAL A 151 9.72 -12.09 10.24
N THR A 152 9.84 -11.97 11.56
CA THR A 152 8.86 -11.26 12.39
C THR A 152 8.84 -9.77 12.07
N LEU A 153 10.02 -9.14 11.91
CA LEU A 153 10.09 -7.74 11.51
C LEU A 153 9.42 -7.53 10.13
N GLY A 154 9.75 -8.37 9.15
CA GLY A 154 9.13 -8.32 7.83
C GLY A 154 7.60 -8.52 7.86
N TRP A 155 7.12 -9.45 8.70
CA TRP A 155 5.70 -9.69 8.91
C TRP A 155 4.98 -8.47 9.53
N LEU A 156 5.53 -7.89 10.60
CA LEU A 156 4.93 -6.72 11.25
C LEU A 156 4.91 -5.52 10.31
N LEU A 157 6.00 -5.23 9.61
CA LEU A 157 6.05 -4.15 8.61
C LEU A 157 5.10 -4.41 7.44
N GLY A 158 5.03 -5.66 6.97
CA GLY A 158 4.14 -6.07 5.89
C GLY A 158 2.67 -5.90 6.26
N THR A 159 2.27 -6.35 7.46
CA THR A 159 0.89 -6.22 7.95
C THR A 159 0.49 -4.77 8.19
N VAL A 160 1.37 -3.96 8.78
CA VAL A 160 1.15 -2.51 8.94
C VAL A 160 0.92 -1.84 7.60
N ASN A 161 1.83 -2.00 6.64
CA ASN A 161 1.71 -1.33 5.35
C ASN A 161 0.54 -1.88 4.53
N ALA A 162 0.23 -3.17 4.65
CA ALA A 162 -0.86 -3.78 3.92
C ALA A 162 -2.23 -3.28 4.38
N ILE A 163 -2.48 -3.21 5.69
CA ILE A 163 -3.74 -2.65 6.20
C ILE A 163 -3.80 -1.15 5.95
N ASN A 164 -2.68 -0.44 6.05
CA ASN A 164 -2.64 0.99 5.76
C ASN A 164 -3.07 1.30 4.31
N LEU A 165 -2.54 0.56 3.33
CA LEU A 165 -2.93 0.75 1.91
C LEU A 165 -4.41 0.45 1.63
N MET A 166 -5.06 -0.34 2.49
CA MET A 166 -6.50 -0.60 2.41
C MET A 166 -7.36 0.56 2.93
N ASP A 167 -6.81 1.49 3.71
CA ASP A 167 -7.51 2.67 4.26
C ASP A 167 -7.63 3.83 3.25
N GLY A 168 -7.84 3.50 1.97
CA GLY A 168 -8.01 4.47 0.89
C GLY A 168 -9.47 4.80 0.55
N ALA A 169 -10.43 4.18 1.23
CA ALA A 169 -11.86 4.41 1.01
C ALA A 169 -12.69 4.25 2.30
N ASP A 170 -13.72 5.08 2.43
CA ASP A 170 -14.67 5.12 3.54
C ASP A 170 -15.16 3.72 3.94
N GLY A 171 -14.99 3.35 5.21
CA GLY A 171 -15.47 2.11 5.79
C GLY A 171 -14.63 0.86 5.48
N VAL A 172 -13.74 0.88 4.48
CA VAL A 172 -13.06 -0.33 3.99
C VAL A 172 -12.12 -0.95 5.02
N ALA A 173 -11.14 -0.18 5.53
CA ALA A 173 -10.19 -0.69 6.52
C ALA A 173 -10.88 -1.10 7.83
N SER A 174 -11.90 -0.35 8.24
CA SER A 174 -12.67 -0.64 9.45
C SER A 174 -13.46 -1.95 9.34
N THR A 175 -14.17 -2.16 8.22
CA THR A 175 -14.89 -3.41 7.95
C THR A 175 -13.97 -4.61 7.84
N LEU A 176 -12.84 -4.45 7.15
CA LEU A 176 -11.82 -5.48 7.05
C LEU A 176 -11.24 -5.84 8.43
N GLY A 177 -10.92 -4.83 9.24
CA GLY A 177 -10.41 -5.00 10.60
C GLY A 177 -11.37 -5.74 11.52
N ILE A 178 -12.68 -5.44 11.45
CA ILE A 178 -13.71 -6.17 12.21
C ILE A 178 -13.69 -7.67 11.87
N GLY A 179 -13.65 -8.02 10.59
CA GLY A 179 -13.64 -9.42 10.13
C GLY A 179 -12.39 -10.17 10.59
N ILE A 180 -11.21 -9.57 10.38
CA ILE A 180 -9.93 -10.17 10.77
C ILE A 180 -9.84 -10.33 12.29
N CYS A 181 -10.15 -9.28 13.06
CA CYS A 181 -10.07 -9.34 14.52
C CYS A 181 -11.08 -10.33 15.10
N SER A 182 -12.32 -10.38 14.59
CA SER A 182 -13.31 -11.37 15.04
C SER A 182 -12.83 -12.81 14.80
N SER A 183 -12.15 -13.04 13.68
CA SER A 183 -11.60 -14.35 13.33
C SER A 183 -10.40 -14.73 14.17
N LEU A 184 -9.49 -13.79 14.45
CA LEU A 184 -8.37 -14.01 15.38
C LEU A 184 -8.86 -14.33 16.79
N ALA A 185 -9.92 -13.66 17.26
CA ALA A 185 -10.57 -14.01 18.52
C ALA A 185 -11.17 -15.43 18.49
N ALA A 186 -11.85 -15.80 17.41
CA ALA A 186 -12.39 -17.15 17.24
C ALA A 186 -11.29 -18.21 17.25
N ILE A 187 -10.19 -17.98 16.53
CA ILE A 187 -9.00 -18.83 16.52
C ILE A 187 -8.44 -19.00 17.93
N ALA A 188 -8.28 -17.90 18.68
CA ALA A 188 -7.81 -17.94 20.07
C ALA A 188 -8.69 -18.82 20.97
N PHE A 189 -10.02 -18.73 20.84
CA PHE A 189 -10.94 -19.60 21.57
C PHE A 189 -10.80 -21.07 21.18
N PHE A 190 -10.74 -21.38 19.88
CA PHE A 190 -10.63 -22.76 19.40
C PHE A 190 -9.27 -23.38 19.69
N SER A 191 -8.21 -22.58 19.76
CA SER A 191 -6.87 -23.01 20.15
C SER A 191 -6.68 -23.16 21.66
N GLY A 192 -7.72 -22.91 22.48
CA GLY A 192 -7.65 -23.08 23.93
C GLY A 192 -6.93 -21.96 24.69
N HIS A 193 -6.71 -20.81 24.05
CA HIS A 193 -5.99 -19.65 24.61
C HIS A 193 -6.89 -18.41 24.64
N PRO A 194 -8.01 -18.45 25.38
CA PRO A 194 -9.02 -17.40 25.33
C PRO A 194 -8.51 -16.03 25.81
N GLU A 195 -7.45 -15.99 26.62
CA GLU A 195 -6.81 -14.75 27.05
C GLU A 195 -6.22 -13.93 25.89
N THR A 196 -5.83 -14.58 24.78
CA THR A 196 -5.36 -13.85 23.58
C THR A 196 -6.51 -13.30 22.73
N ALA A 197 -7.76 -13.69 23.01
CA ALA A 197 -8.94 -13.18 22.31
C ALA A 197 -9.35 -11.76 22.77
N VAL A 198 -8.85 -11.29 23.92
CA VAL A 198 -9.27 -10.02 24.55
C VAL A 198 -8.99 -8.82 23.65
N VAL A 199 -7.75 -8.69 23.17
CA VAL A 199 -7.33 -7.60 22.30
C VAL A 199 -8.08 -7.59 20.97
N PRO A 200 -8.14 -8.68 20.19
CA PRO A 200 -8.89 -8.69 18.93
C PRO A 200 -10.40 -8.47 19.14
N LEU A 201 -11.02 -8.97 20.22
CA LEU A 201 -12.43 -8.66 20.52
C LEU A 201 -12.65 -7.17 20.81
N ALA A 202 -11.78 -6.56 21.60
CA ALA A 202 -11.87 -5.14 21.91
C ALA A 202 -11.65 -4.29 20.65
N LEU A 203 -10.71 -4.66 19.78
CA LEU A 203 -10.50 -3.99 18.50
C LEU A 203 -11.68 -4.17 17.55
N ALA A 204 -12.22 -5.38 17.42
CA ALA A 204 -13.40 -5.63 16.59
C ALA A 204 -14.60 -4.78 17.06
N GLY A 205 -14.85 -4.73 18.36
CA GLY A 205 -15.89 -3.89 18.94
C GLY A 205 -15.64 -2.39 18.72
N ALA A 206 -14.42 -1.91 19.02
CA ALA A 206 -14.06 -0.51 18.82
C ALA A 206 -14.19 -0.07 17.35
N LEU A 207 -13.77 -0.91 16.41
CA LEU A 207 -13.95 -0.68 14.98
C LEU A 207 -15.43 -0.72 14.58
N ALA A 208 -16.25 -1.61 15.14
CA ALA A 208 -17.69 -1.65 14.87
C ALA A 208 -18.38 -0.36 15.33
N GLY A 209 -18.03 0.16 16.51
CA GLY A 209 -18.54 1.43 17.01
C GLY A 209 -18.07 2.62 16.18
N PHE A 210 -16.80 2.62 15.77
CA PHE A 210 -16.23 3.64 14.88
C PHE A 210 -16.84 3.61 13.47
N LEU A 211 -17.14 2.41 12.94
CA LEU A 211 -17.68 2.20 11.59
C LEU A 211 -18.99 2.96 11.37
N VAL A 212 -19.80 3.16 12.41
CA VAL A 212 -21.02 3.99 12.37
C VAL A 212 -20.75 5.41 11.84
N PHE A 213 -19.56 5.96 12.11
CA PHE A 213 -19.13 7.29 11.67
C PHE A 213 -18.22 7.24 10.44
N ASN A 214 -17.63 6.09 10.14
CA ASN A 214 -16.68 5.91 9.04
C ASN A 214 -17.32 5.33 7.77
N LEU A 215 -18.57 4.83 7.82
CA LEU A 215 -19.32 4.39 6.65
C LEU A 215 -19.52 5.53 5.64
N PRO A 216 -19.54 5.24 4.31
CA PRO A 216 -19.75 6.25 3.30
C PRO A 216 -21.14 6.92 3.41
N PRO A 217 -21.24 8.27 3.36
CA PRO A 217 -20.14 9.24 3.38
C PRO A 217 -19.53 9.40 4.78
N ALA A 218 -18.21 9.24 4.90
CA ALA A 218 -17.54 9.24 6.19
C ALA A 218 -17.59 10.60 6.90
N LYS A 219 -17.89 10.58 8.20
CA LYS A 219 -17.87 11.75 9.10
C LYS A 219 -16.50 11.96 9.76
N ILE A 220 -15.65 10.94 9.71
CA ILE A 220 -14.27 10.92 10.19
C ILE A 220 -13.52 9.80 9.48
N TYR A 221 -12.25 10.04 9.15
CA TYR A 221 -11.37 9.03 8.58
C TYR A 221 -10.61 8.30 9.68
N LEU A 222 -10.32 7.02 9.44
CA LEU A 222 -9.50 6.21 10.33
C LEU A 222 -8.08 6.81 10.39
N GLY A 223 -7.52 7.14 9.22
CA GLY A 223 -6.24 7.83 9.06
C GLY A 223 -5.06 6.89 9.25
N ASP A 224 -3.87 7.37 8.93
CA ASP A 224 -2.62 6.62 9.11
C ASP A 224 -2.44 6.19 10.56
N GLY A 225 -2.84 7.03 11.52
CA GLY A 225 -2.82 6.68 12.94
C GLY A 225 -3.62 5.41 13.25
N GLY A 226 -4.82 5.27 12.69
CA GLY A 226 -5.68 4.12 12.97
C GLY A 226 -5.35 2.89 12.16
N SER A 227 -5.06 3.06 10.88
CA SER A 227 -4.75 1.95 9.97
C SER A 227 -3.43 1.25 10.33
N MET A 228 -2.42 2.01 10.76
CA MET A 228 -1.15 1.46 11.22
C MET A 228 -1.28 0.75 12.57
N VAL A 229 -2.07 1.29 13.51
CA VAL A 229 -2.41 0.62 14.78
C VAL A 229 -3.10 -0.71 14.50
N LEU A 230 -4.09 -0.72 13.62
CA LEU A 230 -4.82 -1.93 13.24
C LEU A 230 -3.88 -2.97 12.62
N GLY A 231 -3.04 -2.56 11.67
CA GLY A 231 -2.03 -3.42 11.05
C GLY A 231 -1.07 -4.05 12.04
N LEU A 232 -0.49 -3.24 12.94
CA LEU A 232 0.45 -3.72 13.93
C LEU A 232 -0.22 -4.67 14.94
N ALA A 233 -1.42 -4.34 15.40
CA ALA A 233 -2.17 -5.17 16.34
C ALA A 233 -2.56 -6.53 15.72
N VAL A 234 -3.06 -6.53 14.47
CA VAL A 234 -3.39 -7.77 13.74
C VAL A 234 -2.14 -8.63 13.55
N GLY A 235 -1.02 -8.03 13.13
CA GLY A 235 0.26 -8.74 12.99
C GLY A 235 0.74 -9.35 14.31
N ALA A 236 0.66 -8.62 15.41
CA ALA A 236 1.06 -9.05 16.74
C ALA A 236 0.17 -10.18 17.29
N VAL A 237 -1.16 -10.05 17.16
CA VAL A 237 -2.12 -11.07 17.61
C VAL A 237 -1.98 -12.34 16.77
N ALA A 238 -1.73 -12.22 15.46
CA ALA A 238 -1.43 -13.36 14.60
C ALA A 238 -0.17 -14.13 15.07
N ILE A 239 0.90 -13.42 15.47
CA ILE A 239 2.08 -14.05 16.06
C ILE A 239 1.72 -14.79 17.36
N GLN A 240 0.96 -14.17 18.27
CA GLN A 240 0.54 -14.83 19.52
C GLN A 240 -0.29 -16.10 19.26
N ALA A 241 -1.23 -16.04 18.30
CA ALA A 241 -2.03 -17.19 17.90
C ALA A 241 -1.14 -18.31 17.32
N SER A 242 -0.13 -17.95 16.54
CA SER A 242 0.85 -18.88 15.97
C SER A 242 1.72 -19.55 17.03
N ILE A 243 2.24 -18.80 18.00
CA ILE A 243 3.11 -19.32 19.08
C ILE A 243 2.34 -20.32 19.98
N LYS A 244 1.12 -19.94 20.38
CA LYS A 244 0.33 -20.68 21.37
C LYS A 244 -0.47 -21.83 20.77
N SER A 245 -0.73 -21.81 19.48
CA SER A 245 -1.33 -22.97 18.81
C SER A 245 -0.37 -24.16 18.82
N GLN A 246 -0.77 -25.28 19.43
CA GLN A 246 -0.11 -26.58 19.23
C GLN A 246 -0.38 -27.17 17.84
N ALA A 247 -1.30 -26.55 17.10
CA ALA A 247 -1.74 -26.98 15.80
C ALA A 247 -0.68 -26.59 14.75
N THR A 248 -0.34 -27.51 13.86
CA THR A 248 0.64 -27.43 12.76
C THR A 248 0.29 -26.39 11.67
N PHE A 249 -0.48 -25.36 12.03
CA PHE A 249 -1.31 -24.54 11.14
C PHE A 249 -1.00 -23.04 11.27
N ALA A 250 0.22 -22.74 11.74
CA ALA A 250 0.55 -21.50 12.44
C ALA A 250 0.66 -20.26 11.53
N VAL A 251 0.77 -20.45 10.21
CA VAL A 251 0.89 -19.34 9.23
C VAL A 251 -0.25 -19.29 8.22
N ALA A 252 -0.89 -20.42 7.89
CA ALA A 252 -1.94 -20.48 6.88
C ALA A 252 -3.16 -19.60 7.22
N ALA A 253 -3.64 -19.65 8.47
CA ALA A 253 -4.81 -18.88 8.89
C ALA A 253 -4.55 -17.35 8.90
N PRO A 254 -3.47 -16.81 9.50
CA PRO A 254 -3.15 -15.40 9.37
C PRO A 254 -2.99 -14.90 7.93
N VAL A 255 -2.34 -15.68 7.07
CA VAL A 255 -2.18 -15.34 5.65
C VAL A 255 -3.53 -15.32 4.94
N ALA A 256 -4.42 -16.28 5.20
CA ALA A 256 -5.76 -16.31 4.64
C ALA A 256 -6.59 -15.10 5.07
N LEU A 257 -6.54 -14.72 6.36
CA LEU A 257 -7.23 -13.52 6.88
C LEU A 257 -6.71 -12.23 6.21
N LEU A 258 -5.42 -12.17 5.94
CA LEU A 258 -4.74 -11.02 5.32
C LEU A 258 -4.65 -11.12 3.80
N THR A 259 -5.39 -12.04 3.17
CA THR A 259 -5.35 -12.25 1.70
C THR A 259 -5.57 -10.94 0.95
N LEU A 260 -6.65 -10.20 1.24
CA LEU A 260 -6.94 -8.95 0.54
C LEU A 260 -5.83 -7.88 0.71
N PRO A 261 -5.43 -7.49 1.94
CA PRO A 261 -4.39 -6.49 2.14
C PRO A 261 -3.04 -6.88 1.54
N LEU A 262 -2.61 -8.14 1.75
CA LEU A 262 -1.32 -8.62 1.26
C LEU A 262 -1.28 -8.70 -0.26
N LEU A 263 -2.38 -9.11 -0.90
CA LEU A 263 -2.46 -9.10 -2.36
C LEU A 263 -2.38 -7.69 -2.91
N ASP A 264 -3.20 -6.77 -2.41
CA ASP A 264 -3.23 -5.40 -2.93
C ASP A 264 -1.85 -4.73 -2.84
N THR A 265 -1.16 -4.94 -1.72
CA THR A 265 0.21 -4.47 -1.48
C THR A 265 1.22 -5.18 -2.36
N GLY A 266 1.16 -6.51 -2.45
CA GLY A 266 2.06 -7.32 -3.27
C GLY A 266 1.97 -6.95 -4.75
N TYR A 267 0.76 -6.75 -5.27
CA TYR A 267 0.56 -6.29 -6.64
C TYR A 267 1.03 -4.85 -6.85
N ALA A 268 0.87 -3.95 -5.87
CA ALA A 268 1.43 -2.60 -5.96
C ALA A 268 2.97 -2.61 -6.01
N ILE A 269 3.62 -3.37 -5.13
CA ILE A 269 5.08 -3.54 -5.13
C ILE A 269 5.54 -4.15 -6.46
N PHE A 270 4.87 -5.21 -6.92
CA PHE A 270 5.20 -5.87 -8.18
C PHE A 270 5.05 -4.94 -9.38
N ARG A 271 3.99 -4.11 -9.45
CA ARG A 271 3.85 -3.05 -10.47
C ARG A 271 5.01 -2.07 -10.43
N ARG A 272 5.41 -1.59 -9.26
CA ARG A 272 6.49 -0.61 -9.10
C ARG A 272 7.83 -1.19 -9.57
N ILE A 273 8.14 -2.43 -9.19
CA ILE A 273 9.34 -3.15 -9.65
C ILE A 273 9.35 -3.29 -11.17
N LEU A 274 8.25 -3.76 -11.77
CA LEU A 274 8.14 -3.93 -13.22
C LEU A 274 8.16 -2.62 -14.02
N THR A 275 7.96 -1.48 -13.35
CA THR A 275 7.97 -0.15 -13.99
C THR A 275 9.24 0.66 -13.67
N GLY A 276 10.20 0.07 -12.95
CA GLY A 276 11.43 0.74 -12.53
C GLY A 276 11.20 1.92 -11.57
N ARG A 277 10.05 1.93 -10.89
CA ARG A 277 9.66 2.98 -9.93
C ARG A 277 10.14 2.63 -8.53
N SER A 278 10.29 3.65 -7.69
CA SER A 278 10.60 3.44 -6.28
C SER A 278 9.45 2.68 -5.62
N ILE A 279 9.78 1.78 -4.69
CA ILE A 279 8.77 1.09 -3.86
C ILE A 279 7.97 2.11 -3.03
N TYR A 280 8.50 3.31 -2.79
CA TYR A 280 7.84 4.38 -2.04
C TYR A 280 6.95 5.31 -2.89
N ASP A 281 6.93 5.14 -4.22
CA ASP A 281 6.12 6.00 -5.09
C ASP A 281 4.62 5.73 -4.91
N THR A 282 3.78 6.76 -4.95
CA THR A 282 2.32 6.59 -4.83
C THR A 282 1.77 5.76 -5.99
N ASP A 283 0.92 4.79 -5.68
CA ASP A 283 0.22 3.97 -6.67
C ASP A 283 -1.29 4.17 -6.52
N ARG A 284 -2.03 4.17 -7.63
CA ARG A 284 -3.51 4.25 -7.65
C ARG A 284 -4.15 3.00 -8.23
N GLY A 285 -3.35 1.97 -8.49
CA GLY A 285 -3.80 0.65 -8.91
C GLY A 285 -4.36 -0.23 -7.79
N HIS A 286 -4.64 0.33 -6.61
CA HIS A 286 -5.23 -0.37 -5.47
C HIS A 286 -6.67 -0.79 -5.73
N LEU A 287 -7.11 -1.88 -5.08
CA LEU A 287 -8.41 -2.53 -5.28
C LEU A 287 -9.58 -1.55 -5.16
N HIS A 288 -9.58 -0.67 -4.15
CA HIS A 288 -10.67 0.27 -3.92
C HIS A 288 -10.80 1.28 -5.08
N HIS A 289 -9.68 1.83 -5.56
CA HIS A 289 -9.70 2.74 -6.71
C HIS A 289 -10.22 2.05 -7.97
N ARG A 290 -9.78 0.83 -8.25
CA ARG A 290 -10.22 0.09 -9.45
C ARG A 290 -11.71 -0.22 -9.43
N LEU A 291 -12.25 -0.67 -8.29
CA LEU A 291 -13.69 -0.95 -8.15
C LEU A 291 -14.55 0.31 -8.26
N LEU A 292 -14.14 1.41 -7.61
CA LEU A 292 -14.85 2.69 -7.73
C LEU A 292 -14.86 3.20 -9.18
N HIS A 293 -13.76 3.04 -9.92
CA HIS A 293 -13.69 3.40 -11.36
C HIS A 293 -14.57 2.53 -12.25
N GLN A 294 -14.82 1.28 -11.86
CA GLN A 294 -15.76 0.39 -12.55
C GLN A 294 -17.23 0.73 -12.24
N GLY A 295 -17.50 1.79 -11.47
CA GLY A 295 -18.85 2.24 -11.13
C GLY A 295 -19.43 1.55 -9.89
N VAL A 296 -18.63 0.81 -9.12
CA VAL A 296 -19.05 0.27 -7.83
C VAL A 296 -19.24 1.42 -6.85
N THR A 297 -20.39 1.50 -6.19
CA THR A 297 -20.65 2.55 -5.19
C THR A 297 -19.79 2.30 -3.94
N PRO A 298 -19.41 3.35 -3.18
CA PRO A 298 -18.61 3.19 -1.96
C PRO A 298 -19.21 2.19 -0.97
N LEU A 299 -20.53 2.16 -0.79
CA LEU A 299 -21.19 1.20 0.08
C LEU A 299 -21.08 -0.24 -0.45
N ARG A 300 -21.21 -0.44 -1.78
CA ARG A 300 -21.01 -1.77 -2.39
C ARG A 300 -19.57 -2.24 -2.25
N LEU A 301 -18.59 -1.34 -2.34
CA LEU A 301 -17.18 -1.66 -2.10
C LEU A 301 -16.98 -2.22 -0.68
N VAL A 302 -17.56 -1.56 0.33
CA VAL A 302 -17.51 -2.05 1.72
C VAL A 302 -18.14 -3.44 1.84
N LEU A 303 -19.29 -3.68 1.19
CA LEU A 303 -19.94 -5.01 1.20
C LEU A 303 -19.10 -6.08 0.51
N VAL A 304 -18.44 -5.76 -0.61
CA VAL A 304 -17.52 -6.70 -1.30
C VAL A 304 -16.36 -7.07 -0.38
N VAL A 305 -15.75 -6.08 0.28
CA VAL A 305 -14.67 -6.31 1.25
C VAL A 305 -15.16 -7.15 2.42
N ALA A 306 -16.34 -6.86 2.96
CA ALA A 306 -16.96 -7.65 4.02
C ALA A 306 -17.16 -9.11 3.61
N LEU A 307 -17.72 -9.35 2.41
CA LEU A 307 -18.00 -10.69 1.90
C LEU A 307 -16.72 -11.49 1.69
N VAL A 308 -15.73 -10.91 1.01
CA VAL A 308 -14.46 -11.60 0.76
C VAL A 308 -13.74 -11.90 2.08
N THR A 309 -13.71 -10.93 3.00
CA THR A 309 -13.11 -11.12 4.33
C THR A 309 -13.84 -12.21 5.11
N ALA A 310 -15.18 -12.27 5.05
CA ALA A 310 -15.96 -13.31 5.69
C ALA A 310 -15.66 -14.70 5.11
N VAL A 311 -15.55 -14.84 3.78
CA VAL A 311 -15.21 -16.12 3.13
C VAL A 311 -13.83 -16.61 3.56
N THR A 312 -12.80 -15.74 3.51
CA THR A 312 -11.45 -16.14 3.93
C THR A 312 -11.36 -16.40 5.44
N SER A 313 -12.13 -15.68 6.24
CA SER A 313 -12.26 -15.87 7.68
C SER A 313 -12.87 -17.22 8.04
N ILE A 314 -13.97 -17.59 7.40
CA ILE A 314 -14.62 -18.89 7.59
C ILE A 314 -13.66 -20.01 7.18
N ALA A 315 -12.95 -19.86 6.07
CA ALA A 315 -11.95 -20.84 5.63
C ALA A 315 -10.78 -20.99 6.61
N ALA A 316 -10.29 -19.88 7.18
CA ALA A 316 -9.23 -19.89 8.20
C ALA A 316 -9.67 -20.57 9.51
N ILE A 317 -10.91 -20.35 9.94
CA ILE A 317 -11.48 -21.03 11.12
C ILE A 317 -11.72 -22.52 10.80
N ALA A 318 -12.22 -22.83 9.61
CA ALA A 318 -12.48 -24.20 9.17
C ALA A 318 -11.18 -25.02 9.04
N SER A 319 -10.09 -24.42 8.54
CA SER A 319 -8.79 -25.08 8.46
C SER A 319 -8.27 -25.44 9.85
N LEU A 320 -8.44 -24.54 10.84
CA LEU A 320 -8.07 -24.83 12.23
C LEU A 320 -8.89 -25.97 12.82
N ARG A 321 -10.21 -25.97 12.58
CA ARG A 321 -11.14 -26.97 13.15
C ARG A 321 -10.97 -28.37 12.56
N THR A 322 -10.64 -28.44 11.28
CA THR A 322 -10.46 -29.72 10.56
C THR A 322 -9.00 -30.19 10.57
N GLY A 323 -8.06 -29.29 10.85
CA GLY A 323 -6.63 -29.53 10.71
C GLY A 323 -6.13 -29.56 9.26
N ALA A 324 -6.94 -29.08 8.30
CA ALA A 324 -6.61 -29.06 6.89
C ALA A 324 -6.21 -27.65 6.42
N ASP A 325 -4.92 -27.32 6.49
CA ASP A 325 -4.33 -26.05 6.00
C ASP A 325 -4.73 -25.69 4.58
N ALA A 326 -4.88 -26.72 3.73
CA ALA A 326 -5.26 -26.57 2.35
C ALA A 326 -6.59 -25.81 2.19
N ILE A 327 -7.53 -25.91 3.14
CA ILE A 327 -8.81 -25.17 3.07
C ILE A 327 -8.54 -23.66 3.03
N ALA A 328 -7.76 -23.15 3.98
CA ALA A 328 -7.44 -21.73 4.06
C ALA A 328 -6.66 -21.25 2.82
N LEU A 329 -5.63 -22.00 2.42
CA LEU A 329 -4.76 -21.63 1.30
C LEU A 329 -5.45 -21.73 -0.06
N VAL A 330 -6.24 -22.78 -0.29
CA VAL A 330 -7.01 -22.96 -1.53
C VAL A 330 -8.12 -21.92 -1.63
N THR A 331 -8.84 -21.62 -0.53
CA THR A 331 -9.83 -20.54 -0.55
C THR A 331 -9.18 -19.18 -0.81
N ALA A 332 -8.05 -18.88 -0.16
CA ALA A 332 -7.30 -17.65 -0.43
C ALA A 332 -6.89 -17.58 -1.92
N LEU A 333 -6.33 -18.66 -2.47
CA LEU A 333 -5.96 -18.75 -3.88
C LEU A 333 -7.18 -18.60 -4.82
N ALA A 334 -8.31 -19.22 -4.49
CA ALA A 334 -9.53 -19.13 -5.28
C ALA A 334 -10.06 -17.69 -5.31
N VAL A 335 -10.01 -16.97 -4.18
CA VAL A 335 -10.33 -15.53 -4.12
C VAL A 335 -9.38 -14.73 -5.00
N VAL A 336 -8.07 -14.98 -4.94
CA VAL A 336 -7.07 -14.30 -5.79
C VAL A 336 -7.39 -14.50 -7.27
N VAL A 337 -7.62 -15.76 -7.66
CA VAL A 337 -7.92 -16.13 -9.05
C VAL A 337 -9.23 -15.49 -9.50
N TYR A 338 -10.26 -15.50 -8.65
CA TYR A 338 -11.54 -14.85 -8.96
C TYR A 338 -11.36 -13.34 -9.19
N LEU A 339 -10.65 -12.63 -8.30
CA LEU A 339 -10.37 -11.20 -8.45
C LEU A 339 -9.53 -10.90 -9.70
N ALA A 340 -8.63 -11.81 -10.07
CA ALA A 340 -7.84 -11.71 -11.30
C ALA A 340 -8.70 -11.91 -12.57
N ILE A 341 -9.61 -12.90 -12.57
CA ILE A 341 -10.54 -13.15 -13.67
C ILE A 341 -11.47 -11.95 -13.89
N GLN A 342 -11.96 -11.34 -12.80
CA GLN A 342 -12.77 -10.12 -12.85
C GLN A 342 -11.98 -8.87 -13.26
N ARG A 343 -10.68 -9.02 -13.58
CA ARG A 343 -9.75 -7.94 -13.94
C ARG A 343 -9.66 -6.84 -12.89
N ILE A 344 -10.04 -7.14 -11.64
CA ILE A 344 -9.89 -6.23 -10.51
C ILE A 344 -8.41 -6.16 -10.16
N ILE A 345 -7.71 -7.30 -10.10
CA ILE A 345 -6.28 -7.38 -9.78
C ILE A 345 -5.52 -8.11 -10.91
N GLY A 346 -4.22 -7.89 -11.05
CA GLY A 346 -3.32 -8.74 -11.87
C GLY A 346 -3.34 -8.51 -13.38
N HIS A 347 -4.39 -7.91 -13.96
CA HIS A 347 -4.48 -7.72 -15.41
C HIS A 347 -3.43 -6.76 -15.97
N GLY A 348 -3.13 -5.65 -15.27
CA GLY A 348 -2.10 -4.69 -15.71
C GLY A 348 -0.69 -5.27 -15.58
N GLU A 349 -0.48 -6.05 -14.54
CA GLU A 349 0.76 -6.74 -14.20
C GLU A 349 1.07 -7.87 -15.18
N TRP A 350 0.05 -8.62 -15.58
CA TRP A 350 0.15 -9.63 -16.64
C TRP A 350 0.55 -9.01 -17.99
N ARG A 351 0.01 -7.81 -18.32
CA ARG A 351 0.43 -7.06 -19.51
C ARG A 351 1.89 -6.61 -19.42
N LEU A 352 2.37 -6.22 -18.24
CA LEU A 352 3.79 -5.91 -18.02
C LEU A 352 4.69 -7.14 -18.16
N ILE A 353 4.32 -8.27 -17.55
CA ILE A 353 5.10 -9.51 -17.65
C ILE A 353 5.20 -9.96 -19.10
N THR A 354 4.06 -10.04 -19.80
CA THR A 354 4.04 -10.46 -21.22
C THR A 354 4.83 -9.50 -22.11
N TRP A 355 4.88 -8.21 -21.78
CA TRP A 355 5.76 -7.26 -22.45
C TRP A 355 7.25 -7.54 -22.18
N HIS A 356 7.65 -7.76 -20.92
CA HIS A 356 9.05 -8.10 -20.59
C HIS A 356 9.50 -9.43 -21.22
N LEU A 357 8.63 -10.45 -21.22
CA LEU A 357 8.91 -11.75 -21.84
C LEU A 357 9.04 -11.64 -23.36
N ARG A 358 8.20 -10.83 -24.02
CA ARG A 358 8.33 -10.52 -25.45
C ARG A 358 9.62 -9.78 -25.76
N GLN A 359 10.08 -8.88 -24.89
CA GLN A 359 11.38 -8.22 -25.05
C GLN A 359 12.56 -9.18 -24.92
N SER A 360 12.54 -10.08 -23.94
CA SER A 360 13.60 -11.08 -23.76
C SER A 360 13.71 -12.01 -24.97
N ARG A 361 12.56 -12.45 -25.51
CA ARG A 361 12.50 -13.36 -26.65
C ARG A 361 12.84 -12.69 -28.00
N ASN A 362 12.59 -11.39 -28.15
CA ASN A 362 12.95 -10.64 -29.35
C ASN A 362 14.32 -9.93 -29.25
N SER A 363 15.06 -10.08 -28.16
CA SER A 363 16.41 -9.51 -27.99
C SER A 363 17.43 -10.05 -29.02
N THR A 364 17.08 -11.08 -29.79
CA THR A 364 17.89 -11.68 -30.86
C THR A 364 17.57 -11.14 -32.26
N ASN A 365 16.58 -10.25 -32.41
CA ASN A 365 16.25 -9.64 -33.69
C ASN A 365 16.45 -8.10 -33.61
N PRO A 366 17.48 -7.53 -34.28
CA PRO A 366 17.90 -6.14 -34.09
C PRO A 366 17.03 -5.08 -34.79
N THR A 367 15.87 -5.45 -35.36
CA THR A 367 14.95 -4.48 -35.95
C THR A 367 14.29 -3.61 -34.87
N ALA A 368 14.19 -2.30 -35.10
CA ALA A 368 13.63 -1.34 -34.13
C ALA A 368 12.22 -1.78 -33.69
N ILE A 369 12.11 -2.24 -32.44
CA ILE A 369 10.87 -2.72 -31.87
C ILE A 369 10.11 -1.52 -31.30
N ASP A 370 9.11 -1.02 -32.03
CA ASP A 370 8.14 -0.04 -31.50
C ASP A 370 7.11 -0.77 -30.63
N GLN A 371 7.26 -0.68 -29.30
CA GLN A 371 6.39 -1.35 -28.34
C GLN A 371 5.97 -0.44 -27.19
N TYR A 372 4.67 -0.25 -27.03
CA TYR A 372 4.09 0.46 -25.88
C TYR A 372 3.06 -0.40 -25.15
N VAL A 373 2.98 -0.20 -23.83
CA VAL A 373 1.99 -0.79 -22.95
C VAL A 373 1.29 0.32 -22.20
N HIS A 374 -0.01 0.40 -22.43
CA HIS A 374 -0.91 1.23 -21.65
C HIS A 374 -1.37 0.45 -20.42
N LEU A 375 -0.87 0.83 -19.24
CA LEU A 375 -1.08 0.09 -18.00
C LEU A 375 -2.43 0.42 -17.36
N GLN A 376 -2.77 1.71 -17.35
CA GLN A 376 -3.99 2.25 -16.76
C GLN A 376 -4.40 3.50 -17.53
N GLY A 377 -5.72 3.74 -17.62
CA GLY A 377 -6.31 4.92 -18.23
C GLY A 377 -6.93 4.70 -19.62
N ARG A 378 -7.42 5.76 -20.25
CA ARG A 378 -8.13 5.81 -21.55
C ARG A 378 -7.52 6.80 -22.54
N LEU A 379 -6.54 7.60 -22.15
CA LEU A 379 -5.97 8.64 -23.01
C LEU A 379 -5.24 8.02 -24.21
N PRO A 380 -5.34 8.64 -25.40
CA PRO A 380 -4.80 8.10 -26.65
C PRO A 380 -3.30 8.37 -26.79
N TRP A 381 -2.47 7.65 -26.02
CA TRP A 381 -1.01 7.82 -26.00
C TRP A 381 -0.29 7.43 -27.30
N SER A 382 -0.98 6.79 -28.25
CA SER A 382 -0.39 6.35 -29.51
C SER A 382 0.05 7.52 -30.41
N GLY A 383 -0.64 8.66 -30.35
CA GLY A 383 -0.29 9.87 -31.10
C GLY A 383 1.04 10.46 -30.62
N PRO A 384 1.13 10.88 -29.34
CA PRO A 384 2.34 11.44 -28.78
C PRO A 384 3.55 10.52 -28.89
N TRP A 385 3.34 9.22 -28.64
CA TRP A 385 4.40 8.22 -28.77
C TRP A 385 4.93 8.12 -30.21
N LYS A 386 4.06 8.09 -31.23
CA LYS A 386 4.47 8.10 -32.65
C LYS A 386 5.17 9.39 -33.07
N SER A 387 4.88 10.52 -32.43
CA SER A 387 5.61 11.78 -32.64
C SER A 387 7.07 11.61 -32.19
N LEU A 388 7.26 11.05 -31.00
CA LEU A 388 8.57 10.84 -30.38
C LEU A 388 9.42 9.78 -31.11
N THR A 389 8.84 8.65 -31.52
CA THR A 389 9.57 7.60 -32.26
C THR A 389 9.99 8.06 -33.66
N ARG A 390 9.19 8.88 -34.35
CA ARG A 390 9.58 9.50 -35.63
C ARG A 390 10.80 10.39 -35.48
N GLN A 391 10.91 11.11 -34.37
CA GLN A 391 12.07 11.96 -34.11
C GLN A 391 13.30 11.13 -33.72
N ALA A 392 13.12 10.04 -32.97
CA ALA A 392 14.20 9.09 -32.68
C ALA A 392 14.82 8.52 -33.97
N HIS A 393 14.00 8.17 -34.96
CA HIS A 393 14.48 7.76 -36.29
C HIS A 393 15.24 8.87 -37.03
N ARG A 394 14.77 10.12 -36.97
CA ARG A 394 15.45 11.26 -37.64
C ARG A 394 16.80 11.58 -37.02
N GLN A 395 16.91 11.45 -35.70
CA GLN A 395 18.11 11.75 -34.92
C GLN A 395 19.04 10.54 -34.77
N ASN A 396 18.71 9.41 -35.40
CA ASN A 396 19.52 8.19 -35.41
C ASN A 396 19.80 7.64 -33.99
N TRP A 397 18.82 7.69 -33.09
CA TRP A 397 18.94 7.11 -31.74
C TRP A 397 18.89 5.58 -31.78
N ASP A 398 19.58 4.92 -30.85
CA ASP A 398 19.61 3.45 -30.76
C ASP A 398 18.44 2.90 -29.94
N ALA A 399 18.02 3.64 -28.92
CA ALA A 399 16.86 3.30 -28.10
C ALA A 399 16.24 4.52 -27.42
N LEU A 400 14.94 4.39 -27.13
CA LEU A 400 14.13 5.37 -26.45
C LEU A 400 13.20 4.63 -25.49
N GLN A 401 13.06 5.13 -24.27
CA GLN A 401 12.13 4.62 -23.27
C GLN A 401 11.39 5.78 -22.62
N VAL A 402 10.07 5.68 -22.56
CA VAL A 402 9.19 6.63 -21.88
C VAL A 402 8.50 5.91 -20.75
N THR A 403 8.63 6.44 -19.54
CA THR A 403 7.86 6.01 -18.37
C THR A 403 7.04 7.18 -17.89
N LEU A 404 5.72 7.09 -18.00
CA LEU A 404 4.76 8.09 -17.55
C LEU A 404 3.86 7.54 -16.44
N SER A 405 3.67 8.37 -15.42
CA SER A 405 2.73 8.21 -14.33
C SER A 405 1.98 9.53 -14.16
N LEU A 406 0.70 9.56 -14.54
CA LEU A 406 -0.18 10.66 -14.18
C LEU A 406 -1.25 10.12 -13.24
N PRO A 407 -0.95 9.99 -11.93
CA PRO A 407 -1.89 9.42 -10.98
C PRO A 407 -3.22 10.17 -10.97
N TRP A 408 -3.21 11.50 -11.13
CA TRP A 408 -4.42 12.33 -11.13
C TRP A 408 -5.39 12.04 -12.28
N LEU A 409 -4.87 11.60 -13.43
CA LEU A 409 -5.68 11.16 -14.57
C LEU A 409 -5.92 9.64 -14.56
N HIS A 410 -5.35 8.91 -13.59
CA HIS A 410 -5.30 7.45 -13.58
C HIS A 410 -4.66 6.87 -14.85
N GLU A 411 -3.65 7.57 -15.36
CA GLU A 411 -2.91 7.19 -16.55
C GLU A 411 -1.54 6.68 -16.18
N ALA A 412 -1.18 5.51 -16.73
CA ALA A 412 0.16 4.99 -16.66
C ALA A 412 0.54 4.42 -18.02
N PHE A 413 1.56 4.99 -18.63
CA PHE A 413 2.01 4.66 -19.97
C PHE A 413 3.49 4.33 -19.95
N HIS A 414 3.85 3.17 -20.47
CA HIS A 414 5.24 2.79 -20.65
C HIS A 414 5.45 2.43 -22.10
N ALA A 415 6.46 3.02 -22.71
CA ALA A 415 6.77 2.76 -24.09
C ALA A 415 8.26 2.67 -24.30
N ARG A 416 8.63 1.87 -25.29
CA ARG A 416 10.01 1.65 -25.67
C ARG A 416 10.11 1.48 -27.17
N TRP A 417 11.15 2.08 -27.72
CA TRP A 417 11.52 1.97 -29.11
C TRP A 417 13.01 1.64 -29.20
N GLY A 418 13.42 0.84 -30.18
CA GLY A 418 14.82 0.46 -30.40
C GLY A 418 15.34 -0.64 -29.46
N ASN A 419 16.66 -0.81 -29.40
CA ASN A 419 17.29 -1.97 -28.77
C ASN A 419 17.44 -1.79 -27.24
N ALA A 420 16.63 -2.52 -26.45
CA ALA A 420 17.20 -3.47 -25.48
C ALA A 420 18.49 -3.06 -24.74
N ALA A 421 19.56 -3.57 -25.34
CA ALA A 421 20.91 -3.55 -24.87
C ALA A 421 21.59 -2.18 -25.03
N ALA A 422 21.04 -1.26 -25.82
CA ALA A 422 21.66 0.05 -26.06
C ALA A 422 21.79 0.88 -24.78
N PHE A 423 20.84 0.77 -23.84
CA PHE A 423 20.95 1.41 -22.52
C PHE A 423 22.00 0.77 -21.60
N ARG A 424 22.47 -0.44 -21.91
CA ARG A 424 23.46 -1.19 -21.13
C ARG A 424 24.81 -1.34 -21.85
N ALA A 425 24.91 -0.88 -23.09
CA ALA A 425 26.12 -0.98 -23.90
C ALA A 425 27.16 0.04 -23.43
N ARG A 426 28.39 -0.42 -23.13
CA ARG A 426 29.48 0.43 -22.60
C ARG A 426 29.88 1.59 -23.51
N ASN A 427 29.62 1.48 -24.82
CA ASN A 427 30.01 2.48 -25.82
C ASN A 427 28.89 3.46 -26.18
N ASN A 428 27.72 3.32 -25.55
CA ASN A 428 26.56 4.18 -25.80
C ASN A 428 26.46 5.24 -24.71
N TRP A 429 26.06 6.44 -25.09
CA TRP A 429 25.63 7.44 -24.12
C TRP A 429 24.17 7.19 -23.76
N THR A 430 23.82 7.51 -22.51
CA THR A 430 22.43 7.45 -22.03
C THR A 430 22.08 8.79 -21.41
N LEU A 431 20.87 9.28 -21.71
CA LEU A 431 20.35 10.53 -21.19
C LEU A 431 18.98 10.28 -20.58
N ARG A 432 18.79 10.72 -19.33
CA ARG A 432 17.51 10.64 -18.62
C ARG A 432 16.98 12.04 -18.34
N LEU A 433 15.82 12.36 -18.89
CA LEU A 433 15.18 13.68 -18.75
C LEU A 433 13.85 13.54 -18.01
N PRO A 434 13.58 14.37 -16.99
CA PRO A 434 12.28 14.40 -16.33
C PRO A 434 11.22 14.97 -17.27
N LEU A 435 10.05 14.35 -17.29
CA LEU A 435 8.87 14.86 -17.99
C LEU A 435 7.92 15.50 -16.99
N SER A 436 7.37 16.65 -17.33
CA SER A 436 6.44 17.42 -16.50
C SER A 436 5.17 17.79 -17.28
N VAL A 437 4.02 17.76 -16.61
CA VAL A 437 2.72 18.20 -17.11
C VAL A 437 2.09 19.09 -16.05
N LEU A 438 1.62 20.28 -16.42
CA LEU A 438 1.07 21.29 -15.48
C LEU A 438 2.02 21.52 -14.28
N GLU A 439 3.30 21.74 -14.56
CA GLU A 439 4.38 21.96 -13.56
C GLU A 439 4.65 20.80 -12.58
N LYS A 440 3.97 19.66 -12.74
CA LYS A 440 4.22 18.46 -11.94
C LYS A 440 5.03 17.46 -12.74
N GLN A 441 6.10 16.94 -12.15
CA GLN A 441 6.86 15.85 -12.75
C GLN A 441 5.98 14.59 -12.84
N VAL A 442 5.83 14.05 -14.04
CA VAL A 442 4.99 12.89 -14.36
C VAL A 442 5.77 11.65 -14.74
N GLY A 443 7.07 11.76 -14.97
CA GLY A 443 7.83 10.63 -15.47
C GLY A 443 9.19 11.00 -16.00
N TRP A 444 9.71 10.12 -16.85
CA TRP A 444 11.03 10.24 -17.42
C TRP A 444 11.03 9.76 -18.87
N VAL A 445 11.86 10.40 -19.66
CA VAL A 445 12.32 9.91 -20.96
C VAL A 445 13.78 9.50 -20.80
N GLU A 446 14.10 8.28 -21.20
CA GLU A 446 15.46 7.78 -21.33
C GLU A 446 15.78 7.57 -22.80
N ILE A 447 16.93 8.08 -23.24
CA ILE A 447 17.40 8.04 -24.62
C ILE A 447 18.79 7.43 -24.63
N ALA A 448 19.06 6.54 -25.58
CA ALA A 448 20.39 6.00 -25.83
C ALA A 448 20.77 6.13 -27.30
N GLY A 449 22.05 6.42 -27.56
CA GLY A 449 22.63 6.43 -28.89
C GLY A 449 24.14 6.10 -28.86
N GLY A 450 24.67 5.59 -29.98
CA GLY A 450 26.11 5.55 -30.26
C GLY A 450 26.62 6.94 -30.66
N THR A 451 27.91 7.28 -30.63
CA THR A 451 29.19 6.55 -30.54
C THR A 451 30.13 7.34 -29.61
N ARG A 452 30.97 6.67 -28.79
CA ARG A 452 32.15 7.32 -28.19
C ARG A 452 33.07 7.81 -29.31
N PRO A 453 33.55 9.07 -29.33
CA PRO A 453 34.73 9.38 -30.12
C PRO A 453 35.93 8.62 -29.54
N ALA A 454 36.88 8.25 -30.39
CA ALA A 454 38.04 7.44 -30.05
C ALA A 454 38.78 7.95 -28.79
N ILE A 455 39.38 7.02 -28.05
CA ILE A 455 40.17 7.28 -26.84
C ILE A 455 41.15 8.43 -27.13
N GLY A 456 40.95 9.58 -26.48
CA GLY A 456 41.77 10.80 -26.65
C GLY A 456 41.03 12.04 -27.17
N ALA A 457 39.78 11.94 -27.61
CA ALA A 457 38.97 13.11 -27.96
C ALA A 457 38.36 13.76 -26.69
N PRO A 458 38.19 15.10 -26.65
CA PRO A 458 37.58 15.78 -25.51
C PRO A 458 36.19 15.21 -25.24
N GLN A 459 35.76 15.18 -23.97
CA GLN A 459 34.36 14.97 -23.57
C GLN A 459 33.48 16.01 -24.27
N GLN A 460 33.10 15.77 -25.52
CA GLN A 460 31.97 16.46 -26.13
C GLN A 460 30.74 15.83 -25.51
N ALA A 461 30.32 16.42 -24.39
CA ALA A 461 28.90 16.58 -24.11
C ALA A 461 28.17 16.80 -25.45
N LEU A 462 26.98 16.20 -25.62
CA LEU A 462 26.02 16.55 -26.66
C LEU A 462 26.24 18.03 -27.03
N ASP A 463 26.50 18.34 -28.29
CA ASP A 463 26.77 19.71 -28.71
C ASP A 463 25.58 20.61 -28.31
N ALA A 464 25.82 21.92 -28.14
CA ALA A 464 24.78 22.85 -27.70
C ALA A 464 23.53 22.79 -28.62
N THR A 465 23.75 22.48 -29.89
CA THR A 465 22.75 22.19 -30.91
C THR A 465 21.93 20.93 -30.61
N ALA A 466 22.53 19.75 -30.38
CA ALA A 466 21.79 18.55 -30.03
C ALA A 466 21.07 18.69 -28.68
N TRP A 467 21.65 19.38 -27.70
CA TRP A 467 20.93 19.70 -26.46
C TRP A 467 19.69 20.55 -26.74
N SER A 468 19.83 21.61 -27.55
CA SER A 468 18.72 22.49 -27.89
C SER A 468 17.60 21.75 -28.62
N ASP A 469 17.95 20.85 -29.54
CA ASP A 469 17.00 20.01 -30.26
C ASP A 469 16.34 18.99 -29.32
N LEU A 470 17.10 18.33 -28.46
CA LEU A 470 16.56 17.44 -27.41
C LEU A 470 15.54 18.15 -26.52
N THR A 471 15.87 19.34 -26.01
CA THR A 471 14.93 20.13 -25.20
C THR A 471 13.71 20.55 -26.00
N ARG A 472 13.84 20.91 -27.28
CA ARG A 472 12.70 21.28 -28.13
C ARG A 472 11.76 20.09 -28.33
N ILE A 473 12.32 18.91 -28.57
CA ILE A 473 11.62 17.64 -28.74
C ILE A 473 10.86 17.26 -27.46
N VAL A 474 11.55 17.30 -26.32
CA VAL A 474 10.95 16.96 -25.02
C VAL A 474 9.87 17.98 -24.66
N ASN A 475 10.09 19.27 -24.88
CA ASN A 475 9.09 20.31 -24.64
C ASN A 475 7.86 20.15 -25.55
N ALA A 476 8.05 19.82 -26.83
CA ALA A 476 6.94 19.54 -27.75
C ALA A 476 6.12 18.32 -27.28
N PHE A 477 6.80 17.26 -26.85
CA PHE A 477 6.16 16.10 -26.25
C PHE A 477 5.42 16.45 -24.94
N GLN A 478 5.99 17.32 -24.10
CA GLN A 478 5.32 17.85 -22.90
C GLN A 478 4.10 18.71 -23.23
N GLY A 479 4.12 19.46 -24.32
CA GLY A 479 2.97 20.19 -24.85
C GLY A 479 1.85 19.23 -25.25
N GLU A 480 2.15 18.25 -26.10
CA GLU A 480 1.20 17.20 -26.50
C GLU A 480 0.66 16.41 -25.28
N LEU A 481 1.52 16.13 -24.30
CA LEU A 481 1.14 15.53 -23.02
C LEU A 481 0.14 16.40 -22.25
N THR A 482 0.35 17.70 -22.24
CA THR A 482 -0.52 18.67 -21.55
C THR A 482 -1.86 18.80 -22.27
N ASP A 483 -1.87 18.86 -23.61
CA ASP A 483 -3.10 18.91 -24.40
C ASP A 483 -3.95 17.65 -24.20
N VAL A 484 -3.31 16.47 -24.21
CA VAL A 484 -3.98 15.19 -23.93
C VAL A 484 -4.53 15.16 -22.50
N ALA A 485 -3.78 15.69 -21.53
CA ALA A 485 -4.22 15.78 -20.13
C ALA A 485 -5.38 16.77 -19.91
N VAL A 486 -5.42 17.88 -20.65
CA VAL A 486 -6.44 18.93 -20.55
C VAL A 486 -7.71 18.57 -21.34
N SER A 487 -7.59 17.74 -22.39
CA SER A 487 -8.73 17.27 -23.19
C SER A 487 -9.71 16.35 -22.43
N ASP A 488 -9.29 15.78 -21.30
CA ASP A 488 -10.23 15.18 -20.34
C ASP A 488 -10.90 16.32 -19.56
N SER A 489 -12.22 16.50 -19.78
CA SER A 489 -13.04 17.65 -19.39
C SER A 489 -13.13 17.94 -17.87
N ARG A 490 -12.29 17.30 -17.07
CA ARG A 490 -12.16 17.47 -15.61
C ARG A 490 -11.02 18.42 -15.20
N LEU A 491 -10.22 18.93 -16.14
CA LEU A 491 -9.07 19.81 -15.88
C LEU A 491 -9.13 21.14 -16.67
N SER A 492 -10.29 21.80 -16.76
CA SER A 492 -10.27 23.22 -17.15
C SER A 492 -9.49 24.02 -16.10
N PRO A 493 -8.39 24.71 -16.45
CA PRO A 493 -7.75 25.63 -15.52
C PRO A 493 -8.71 26.79 -15.25
N ALA A 494 -8.91 27.13 -13.98
CA ALA A 494 -9.48 28.42 -13.61
C ALA A 494 -8.57 29.53 -14.20
N PRO A 495 -9.14 30.67 -14.63
CA PRO A 495 -8.38 31.72 -15.31
C PRO A 495 -7.23 32.22 -14.43
N GLU A 496 -6.05 32.30 -15.03
CA GLU A 496 -4.79 32.70 -14.40
C GLU A 496 -4.93 34.04 -13.66
N SER A 497 -4.57 34.05 -12.38
CA SER A 497 -4.15 35.28 -11.70
C SER A 497 -2.64 35.31 -11.67
N SER A 498 -2.10 36.45 -12.07
CA SER A 498 -0.73 36.71 -12.44
C SER A 498 0.26 36.69 -11.25
N SER A 499 1.53 36.51 -11.63
CA SER A 499 2.77 36.73 -10.86
C SER A 499 3.24 35.60 -9.94
N PHE A 500 4.21 34.80 -10.40
CA PHE A 500 5.36 34.38 -9.59
C PHE A 500 6.56 34.05 -10.49
N SER A 501 7.75 34.46 -10.03
CA SER A 501 8.99 34.61 -10.78
C SER A 501 9.60 33.29 -11.29
N ARG A 502 10.08 33.31 -12.54
CA ARG A 502 10.93 32.27 -13.13
C ARG A 502 12.27 32.16 -12.36
N GLN A 503 12.56 31.00 -11.78
CA GLN A 503 13.92 30.56 -11.45
C GLN A 503 14.30 29.36 -12.33
N PRO A 504 15.54 29.28 -12.85
CA PRO A 504 15.97 28.18 -13.72
C PRO A 504 16.30 26.92 -12.90
N PRO A 505 16.09 25.70 -13.46
CA PRO A 505 16.42 24.45 -12.76
C PRO A 505 17.92 24.14 -12.81
N TYR A 506 18.43 23.64 -11.69
CA TYR A 506 19.79 23.18 -11.43
C TYR A 506 20.24 22.06 -12.39
N LYS A 507 21.50 22.12 -12.85
CA LYS A 507 22.24 21.04 -13.50
C LYS A 507 22.93 20.18 -12.42
N GLU A 508 22.47 18.96 -12.18
CA GLU A 508 23.28 17.93 -11.51
C GLU A 508 23.86 16.98 -12.56
N LEU A 509 25.17 17.10 -12.80
CA LEU A 509 26.00 16.10 -13.46
C LEU A 509 26.43 15.08 -12.41
N LEU A 510 25.85 13.89 -12.43
CA LEU A 510 26.34 12.76 -11.63
C LEU A 510 27.60 12.19 -12.33
N ALA A 511 28.76 12.54 -11.80
CA ALA A 511 30.01 11.83 -12.08
C ALA A 511 30.10 10.62 -11.13
N HIS A 512 30.20 9.41 -11.69
CA HIS A 512 30.71 8.26 -10.96
C HIS A 512 32.21 8.46 -10.71
N PRO A 513 32.72 8.29 -9.48
CA PRO A 513 34.16 8.20 -9.26
C PRO A 513 34.63 6.77 -9.57
N GLU A 514 35.55 6.65 -10.53
CA GLU A 514 36.46 5.51 -10.61
C GLU A 514 37.50 5.66 -9.50
N VAL A 515 37.53 4.72 -8.54
CA VAL A 515 38.66 3.86 -8.11
C VAL A 515 38.07 2.72 -7.28
#